data_AF-A0A6N9PBE6-F1
#
_entry.id   AF-A0A6N9PBE6-F1
#
_cell.length_a   1.000
_cell.length_b   1.000
_cell.length_c   1.000
_cell.angle_alpha   90.00
_cell.angle_beta   90.00
_cell.angle_gamma   90.00
#
_symmetry.space_group_name_H-M   'P 1'
#
loop_
_entity.id
_entity.type
_entity.pdbx_description
1 polymer ?
#
loop_
_entity_poly.entity_id
_entity_poly.type
_entity_poly.pdbx_seq_one_letter_code
_entity_poly.pdbx_strand_id
1 'polypeptide(L)'
;MVTEGSKLQIADKTYVFTKDASSVKGNEVAVDISSGDLDKIAKALTDAAANDGTVYTVGHDGSRITLTETKTHAAGRDAEGNYPPDKWDLSTADGIAKSLGFTAGAEKKGTALTLQIGDTSDPYNQLQVSVGDMHTKALGIDDINIGTPEGAQAAVNVIKDAINQVSSVRGTLGAISNRLDHTANNLSVMAENIQDAESAIRDTDIANEMMSYTKNNILVQSAQAMLAQANQVPQGVLQLLQ
;
A
#
# COMPACT_ATOMS: atom_id res chain seq x y z
N MET A 1 -6.34 -28.23 -6.83
CA MET A 1 -6.08 -29.69 -6.90
C MET A 1 -4.85 -29.94 -6.05
N VAL A 2 -4.93 -30.86 -5.09
CA VAL A 2 -3.78 -31.19 -4.22
C VAL A 2 -2.73 -31.87 -5.07
N THR A 3 -1.50 -31.36 -5.04
CA THR A 3 -0.37 -31.93 -5.79
C THR A 3 0.19 -33.15 -5.07
N GLU A 4 0.68 -34.10 -5.86
CA GLU A 4 1.36 -35.27 -5.36
C GLU A 4 2.59 -34.88 -4.52
N GLY A 5 2.63 -35.34 -3.27
CA GLY A 5 3.65 -34.98 -2.28
C GLY A 5 3.25 -33.90 -1.27
N SER A 6 2.04 -33.31 -1.37
CA SER A 6 1.55 -32.37 -0.36
C SER A 6 1.45 -33.06 1.01
N LYS A 7 1.89 -32.38 2.07
CA LYS A 7 1.81 -32.88 3.45
C LYS A 7 0.77 -32.10 4.23
N LEU A 8 0.02 -32.75 5.09
CA LEU A 8 -0.89 -32.12 6.05
C LEU A 8 -0.61 -32.73 7.41
N GLN A 9 -0.32 -31.93 8.43
CA GLN A 9 -0.21 -32.45 9.79
C GLN A 9 -1.51 -32.21 10.54
N ILE A 10 -2.06 -33.29 11.10
CA ILE A 10 -3.21 -33.23 12.01
C ILE A 10 -2.74 -33.88 13.31
N ALA A 11 -2.74 -33.10 14.39
CA ALA A 11 -2.15 -33.47 15.68
C ALA A 11 -0.67 -33.91 15.54
N ASP A 12 -0.31 -35.10 16.01
CA ASP A 12 1.06 -35.64 15.97
C ASP A 12 1.36 -36.50 14.73
N LYS A 13 0.46 -36.52 13.73
CA LYS A 13 0.62 -37.32 12.51
C LYS A 13 0.70 -36.45 11.27
N THR A 14 1.69 -36.72 10.43
CA THR A 14 1.89 -36.08 9.13
C THR A 14 1.32 -36.98 8.02
N TYR A 15 0.35 -36.46 7.29
CA TYR A 15 -0.31 -37.12 6.17
C TYR A 15 0.34 -36.66 4.87
N VAL A 16 0.76 -37.60 4.04
CA VAL A 16 1.34 -37.29 2.73
C VAL A 16 0.35 -37.72 1.66
N PHE A 17 -0.14 -36.77 0.88
CA PHE A 17 -1.00 -37.01 -0.27
C PHE A 17 -0.14 -37.55 -1.42
N THR A 18 -0.20 -38.85 -1.70
CA THR A 18 0.64 -39.53 -2.71
C THR A 18 -0.20 -40.54 -3.51
N LYS A 19 0.19 -40.82 -4.76
CA LYS A 19 -0.46 -41.88 -5.57
C LYS A 19 0.15 -43.26 -5.33
N ASP A 20 1.30 -43.31 -4.66
CA ASP A 20 2.01 -44.53 -4.29
C ASP A 20 2.26 -44.56 -2.78
N ALA A 21 1.67 -45.54 -2.08
CA ALA A 21 1.78 -45.69 -0.62
C ALA A 21 3.20 -46.08 -0.15
N SER A 22 4.07 -46.51 -1.06
CA SER A 22 5.45 -46.94 -0.76
C SER A 22 6.46 -45.78 -0.69
N SER A 23 6.06 -44.55 -0.99
CA SER A 23 6.94 -43.36 -0.94
C SER A 23 6.96 -42.65 0.43
N VAL A 24 6.19 -43.15 1.40
CA VAL A 24 5.98 -42.52 2.71
C VAL A 24 6.94 -43.10 3.75
N LYS A 25 7.64 -42.25 4.51
CA LYS A 25 8.70 -42.66 5.45
C LYS A 25 8.24 -42.50 6.91
N GLY A 26 8.42 -43.55 7.72
CA GLY A 26 8.28 -43.45 9.18
C GLY A 26 6.84 -43.36 9.67
N ASN A 27 6.55 -42.46 10.62
CA ASN A 27 5.25 -42.30 11.28
C ASN A 27 4.22 -41.50 10.44
N GLU A 28 4.47 -41.39 9.14
CA GLU A 28 3.67 -40.66 8.17
C GLU A 28 2.57 -41.56 7.59
N VAL A 29 1.35 -41.05 7.45
CA VAL A 29 0.21 -41.80 6.90
C VAL A 29 -0.02 -41.41 5.45
N ALA A 30 0.06 -42.38 4.53
CA ALA A 30 -0.20 -42.15 3.11
C ALA A 30 -1.70 -41.91 2.87
N VAL A 31 -2.04 -40.80 2.22
CA VAL A 31 -3.39 -40.53 1.73
C VAL A 31 -3.39 -40.72 0.22
N ASP A 32 -4.00 -41.82 -0.22
CA ASP A 32 -4.01 -42.25 -1.62
C ASP A 32 -4.89 -41.32 -2.48
N ILE A 33 -4.29 -40.66 -3.46
CA ILE A 33 -4.99 -39.79 -4.43
C ILE A 33 -5.21 -40.49 -5.79
N SER A 34 -4.83 -41.76 -5.93
CA SER A 34 -4.80 -42.47 -7.24
C SER A 34 -6.18 -42.73 -7.84
N SER A 35 -7.20 -42.97 -7.00
CA SER A 35 -8.53 -43.37 -7.45
C SER A 35 -9.54 -42.22 -7.57
N GLY A 36 -9.20 -41.03 -7.09
CA GLY A 36 -10.16 -39.91 -7.03
C GLY A 36 -11.39 -40.18 -6.16
N ASP A 37 -11.37 -41.22 -5.34
CA ASP A 37 -12.49 -41.68 -4.51
C ASP A 37 -12.49 -40.88 -3.20
N LEU A 38 -13.15 -39.71 -3.22
CA LEU A 38 -13.16 -38.76 -2.10
C LEU A 38 -13.64 -39.39 -0.79
N ASP A 39 -14.47 -40.43 -0.85
CA ASP A 39 -15.04 -41.13 0.29
C ASP A 39 -13.97 -41.92 1.07
N LYS A 40 -13.01 -42.54 0.36
CA LYS A 40 -11.90 -43.27 1.00
C LYS A 40 -10.90 -42.32 1.63
N ILE A 41 -10.66 -41.19 0.95
CA ILE A 41 -9.79 -40.12 1.45
C ILE A 41 -10.40 -39.49 2.70
N ALA A 42 -11.68 -39.10 2.63
CA ALA A 42 -12.40 -38.54 3.77
C ALA A 42 -12.49 -39.52 4.94
N LYS A 43 -12.71 -40.82 4.69
CA LYS A 43 -12.74 -41.85 5.74
C LYS A 43 -11.38 -42.06 6.40
N ALA A 44 -10.29 -42.13 5.63
CA ALA A 44 -8.93 -42.27 6.18
C ALA A 44 -8.53 -41.05 7.05
N LEU A 45 -8.90 -39.85 6.60
CA LEU A 45 -8.72 -38.62 7.37
C LEU A 45 -9.63 -38.56 8.62
N THR A 46 -10.85 -39.09 8.55
CA THR A 46 -11.82 -39.16 9.67
C THR A 46 -11.41 -40.20 10.73
N ASP A 47 -11.03 -41.41 10.32
CA ASP A 47 -10.61 -42.49 11.22
C ASP A 47 -9.34 -42.10 12.00
N ALA A 48 -8.49 -41.28 11.39
CA ALA A 48 -7.29 -40.78 12.05
C ALA A 48 -7.56 -39.59 12.99
N ALA A 49 -8.53 -38.72 12.66
CA ALA A 49 -9.01 -37.66 13.56
C ALA A 49 -9.81 -38.22 14.76
N ALA A 50 -10.45 -39.38 14.62
CA ALA A 50 -11.22 -40.02 15.69
C ALA A 50 -10.35 -40.59 16.83
N ASN A 51 -9.08 -40.94 16.54
CA ASN A 51 -8.17 -41.52 17.53
C ASN A 51 -7.55 -40.48 18.49
N ASP A 52 -7.68 -39.18 18.19
CA ASP A 52 -7.20 -38.08 19.04
C ASP A 52 -8.34 -37.07 19.27
N GLY A 53 -9.34 -37.52 20.03
CA GLY A 53 -10.33 -36.69 20.73
C GLY A 53 -10.84 -35.42 20.04
N THR A 54 -11.83 -35.56 19.15
CA THR A 54 -12.83 -34.50 18.81
C THR A 54 -12.33 -33.14 18.31
N VAL A 55 -11.12 -33.05 17.73
CA VAL A 55 -10.60 -31.74 17.27
C VAL A 55 -11.03 -31.41 15.85
N TYR A 56 -11.17 -32.39 14.95
CA TYR A 56 -11.48 -32.15 13.54
C TYR A 56 -12.58 -33.08 13.04
N THR A 57 -13.54 -32.54 12.28
CA THR A 57 -14.48 -33.30 11.46
C THR A 57 -14.10 -33.14 9.99
N VAL A 58 -14.14 -34.24 9.23
CA VAL A 58 -13.82 -34.24 7.80
C VAL A 58 -15.09 -34.59 7.03
N GLY A 59 -15.53 -33.69 6.17
CA GLY A 59 -16.67 -33.88 5.27
C GLY A 59 -16.23 -33.92 3.82
N HIS A 60 -17.09 -34.42 2.94
CA HIS A 60 -16.95 -34.26 1.50
C HIS A 60 -18.31 -34.02 0.88
N ASP A 61 -18.36 -33.18 -0.15
CA ASP A 61 -19.58 -32.86 -0.92
C ASP A 61 -19.46 -33.38 -2.37
N GLY A 62 -18.77 -34.51 -2.54
CA GLY A 62 -18.51 -35.15 -3.85
C GLY A 62 -17.53 -34.41 -4.78
N SER A 63 -17.33 -33.10 -4.59
CA SER A 63 -16.38 -32.28 -5.39
C SER A 63 -15.20 -31.76 -4.56
N ARG A 64 -15.36 -31.62 -3.24
CA ARG A 64 -14.38 -31.03 -2.33
C ARG A 64 -14.39 -31.77 -1.00
N ILE A 65 -13.22 -31.87 -0.37
CA ILE A 65 -13.05 -32.35 1.01
C ILE A 65 -12.97 -31.12 1.92
N THR A 66 -13.79 -31.08 2.96
CA THR A 66 -13.80 -30.04 3.98
C THR A 66 -13.21 -30.60 5.27
N LEU A 67 -12.28 -29.87 5.87
CA LEU A 67 -11.80 -30.15 7.22
C LEU A 67 -12.30 -29.02 8.11
N THR A 68 -13.08 -29.36 9.14
CA THR A 68 -13.66 -28.40 10.07
C THR A 68 -13.13 -28.68 11.47
N GLU A 69 -12.33 -27.76 12.00
CA GLU A 69 -11.87 -27.82 13.38
C GLU A 69 -13.05 -27.50 14.33
N THR A 70 -13.35 -28.42 15.25
CA THR A 70 -14.49 -28.33 16.18
C THR A 70 -14.12 -27.67 17.51
N LYS A 71 -12.83 -27.64 17.88
CA LYS A 71 -12.30 -26.90 19.03
C LYS A 71 -10.94 -26.33 18.69
N THR A 72 -10.77 -25.02 18.84
CA THR A 72 -9.50 -24.29 18.68
C THR A 72 -8.41 -24.95 19.52
N HIS A 73 -7.44 -25.58 18.87
CA HIS A 73 -6.28 -26.17 19.54
C HIS A 73 -5.35 -25.06 20.06
N ALA A 74 -5.63 -24.55 21.26
CA ALA A 74 -4.76 -23.57 21.94
C ALA A 74 -3.40 -24.17 22.39
N ALA A 75 -3.25 -25.49 22.34
CA ALA A 75 -2.06 -26.22 22.78
C ALA A 75 -0.97 -26.25 21.68
N GLY A 76 -0.34 -25.10 21.44
CA GLY A 76 0.78 -25.03 20.51
C GLY A 76 1.40 -23.67 20.30
N ARG A 77 0.86 -22.62 20.92
CA ARG A 77 1.42 -21.27 20.84
C ARG A 77 2.62 -21.12 21.79
N ASP A 78 3.66 -20.45 21.32
CA ASP A 78 4.74 -19.98 22.17
C ASP A 78 4.24 -18.91 23.17
N ALA A 79 5.11 -18.45 24.07
CA ALA A 79 4.74 -17.46 25.09
C ALA A 79 4.29 -16.11 24.49
N GLU A 80 4.64 -15.86 23.22
CA GLU A 80 4.28 -14.69 22.42
C GLU A 80 2.98 -14.89 21.60
N GLY A 81 2.33 -16.06 21.70
CA GLY A 81 1.05 -16.33 21.04
C GLY A 81 1.17 -16.77 19.58
N ASN A 82 2.37 -17.06 19.08
CA ASN A 82 2.63 -17.50 17.71
C ASN A 82 2.77 -19.03 17.64
N TYR A 83 2.44 -19.62 16.49
CA TYR A 83 2.71 -21.04 16.25
C TYR A 83 4.18 -21.22 15.82
N PRO A 84 4.93 -22.16 16.43
CA PRO A 84 6.31 -22.45 16.06
C PRO A 84 6.39 -22.92 14.59
N PRO A 85 7.54 -22.77 13.92
CA PRO A 85 7.70 -23.04 12.48
C PRO A 85 7.39 -24.50 12.07
N ASP A 86 7.41 -25.42 13.04
CA ASP A 86 7.10 -26.85 12.86
C ASP A 86 5.61 -27.19 13.11
N LYS A 87 4.78 -26.20 13.49
CA LYS A 87 3.33 -26.35 13.71
C LYS A 87 2.57 -25.33 12.87
N TRP A 88 1.58 -25.79 12.13
CA TRP A 88 0.77 -24.91 11.28
C TRP A 88 -0.48 -24.42 12.02
N ASP A 89 -0.83 -23.15 11.81
CA ASP A 89 -2.09 -22.59 12.28
C ASP A 89 -3.23 -22.94 11.31
N LEU A 90 -4.05 -23.94 11.63
CA LEU A 90 -5.21 -24.28 10.80
C LEU A 90 -6.44 -23.41 11.12
N SER A 91 -6.35 -22.46 12.05
CA SER A 91 -7.45 -21.55 12.39
C SER A 91 -7.59 -20.35 11.45
N THR A 92 -6.60 -20.12 10.58
CA THR A 92 -6.61 -19.04 9.58
C THR A 92 -6.45 -19.59 8.17
N ALA A 93 -7.13 -18.97 7.19
CA ALA A 93 -7.06 -19.38 5.80
C ALA A 93 -5.62 -19.36 5.24
N ASP A 94 -4.77 -18.45 5.74
CA ASP A 94 -3.35 -18.36 5.37
C ASP A 94 -2.50 -19.53 5.93
N GLY A 95 -2.80 -20.01 7.14
CA GLY A 95 -2.09 -21.16 7.71
C GLY A 95 -2.58 -22.51 7.15
N ILE A 96 -3.85 -22.61 6.74
CA ILE A 96 -4.36 -23.73 5.94
C ILE A 96 -3.67 -23.74 4.55
N ALA A 97 -3.47 -22.57 3.93
CA ALA A 97 -2.77 -22.42 2.66
C ALA A 97 -1.30 -22.83 2.73
N LYS A 98 -0.59 -22.36 3.75
CA LYS A 98 0.81 -22.71 4.00
C LYS A 98 1.00 -24.19 4.35
N SER A 99 0.09 -24.79 5.12
CA SER A 99 0.20 -26.22 5.49
C SER A 99 -0.04 -27.14 4.29
N LEU A 100 -1.01 -26.84 3.44
CA LEU A 100 -1.37 -27.69 2.30
C LEU A 100 -0.59 -27.37 1.01
N GLY A 101 0.33 -26.40 1.05
CA GLY A 101 1.19 -26.03 -0.07
C GLY A 101 0.46 -25.35 -1.23
N PHE A 102 -0.77 -24.87 -1.02
CA PHE A 102 -1.44 -24.01 -1.98
C PHE A 102 -1.13 -22.55 -1.64
N THR A 103 -0.56 -21.81 -2.59
CA THR A 103 -0.64 -20.35 -2.52
C THR A 103 -2.10 -20.02 -2.77
N ALA A 104 -2.87 -19.73 -1.71
CA ALA A 104 -4.15 -19.04 -1.86
C ALA A 104 -3.86 -17.86 -2.79
N GLY A 105 -4.47 -17.85 -3.98
CA GLY A 105 -4.16 -16.87 -5.01
C GLY A 105 -4.15 -15.51 -4.36
N ALA A 106 -2.96 -14.90 -4.26
CA ALA A 106 -2.78 -13.70 -3.48
C ALA A 106 -3.82 -12.70 -3.99
N GLU A 107 -4.77 -12.32 -3.14
CA GLU A 107 -5.68 -11.24 -3.47
C GLU A 107 -4.78 -10.07 -3.86
N LYS A 108 -4.92 -9.58 -5.10
CA LYS A 108 -4.11 -8.48 -5.59
C LYS A 108 -4.42 -7.27 -4.72
N LYS A 109 -3.64 -7.08 -3.66
CA LYS A 109 -3.72 -5.88 -2.84
C LYS A 109 -3.42 -4.71 -3.76
N GLY A 110 -4.39 -3.81 -3.91
CA GLY A 110 -4.17 -2.56 -4.61
C GLY A 110 -2.99 -1.84 -3.97
N THR A 111 -2.02 -1.42 -4.80
CA THR A 111 -0.93 -0.57 -4.33
C THR A 111 -1.49 0.82 -4.02
N ALA A 112 -1.10 1.41 -2.90
CA ALA A 112 -1.49 2.77 -2.56
C ALA A 112 -1.04 3.75 -3.66
N LEU A 113 -1.92 4.69 -4.04
CA LEU A 113 -1.56 5.78 -4.93
C LEU A 113 -0.69 6.76 -4.15
N THR A 114 0.54 6.99 -4.60
CA THR A 114 1.42 7.99 -3.98
C THR A 114 1.33 9.29 -4.77
N LEU A 115 0.84 10.34 -4.13
CA LEU A 115 0.79 11.69 -4.70
C LEU A 115 1.99 12.48 -4.21
N GLN A 116 2.70 13.12 -5.13
CA GLN A 116 3.71 14.10 -4.81
C GLN A 116 3.02 15.45 -4.57
N ILE A 117 3.11 15.96 -3.34
CA ILE A 117 2.41 17.19 -2.90
C ILE A 117 3.36 18.29 -2.45
N GLY A 118 4.67 18.11 -2.64
CA GLY A 118 5.70 19.10 -2.34
C GLY A 118 6.79 19.13 -3.41
N ASP A 119 7.76 20.01 -3.21
CA ASP A 119 8.87 20.28 -4.13
C ASP A 119 10.01 19.26 -4.05
N THR A 120 10.22 18.63 -2.89
CA THR A 120 11.27 17.62 -2.70
C THR A 120 10.73 16.19 -2.70
N SER A 121 11.56 15.23 -3.10
CA SER A 121 11.22 13.79 -3.12
C SER A 121 11.16 13.13 -1.74
N ASP A 122 11.20 13.92 -0.66
CA ASP A 122 11.23 13.38 0.70
C ASP A 122 9.88 12.75 1.10
N PRO A 123 9.90 11.73 1.99
CA PRO A 123 8.68 11.01 2.38
C PRO A 123 7.57 11.89 2.97
N TYR A 124 7.90 13.03 3.58
CA TYR A 124 6.91 13.95 4.15
C TYR A 124 6.19 14.80 3.09
N ASN A 125 6.77 14.93 1.89
CA ASN A 125 6.20 15.61 0.72
C ASN A 125 5.42 14.64 -0.20
N GLN A 126 5.31 13.38 0.21
CA GLN A 126 4.52 12.36 -0.46
C GLN A 126 3.29 12.01 0.39
N LEU A 127 2.15 11.90 -0.27
CA LEU A 127 0.89 11.49 0.35
C LEU A 127 0.43 10.17 -0.25
N GLN A 128 0.36 9.13 0.57
CA GLN A 128 -0.17 7.84 0.16
C GLN A 128 -1.69 7.81 0.36
N VAL A 129 -2.40 7.42 -0.68
CA VAL A 129 -3.85 7.24 -0.70
C VAL A 129 -4.14 5.79 -1.01
N SER A 130 -4.58 5.06 0.01
CA SER A 130 -5.01 3.67 -0.10
C SER A 130 -6.51 3.59 0.11
N VAL A 131 -7.21 2.98 -0.83
CA VAL A 131 -8.62 2.61 -0.69
C VAL A 131 -8.66 1.10 -0.52
N GLY A 132 -9.23 0.63 0.60
CA GLY A 132 -9.46 -0.80 0.80
C GLY A 132 -10.43 -1.35 -0.25
N ASP A 133 -10.43 -2.67 -0.47
CA ASP A 133 -11.38 -3.27 -1.40
C ASP A 133 -12.83 -3.06 -0.92
N MET A 134 -13.67 -2.51 -1.80
CA MET A 134 -15.08 -2.16 -1.54
C MET A 134 -16.05 -3.00 -2.37
N HIS A 135 -15.60 -4.08 -3.01
CA HIS A 135 -16.50 -5.02 -3.68
C HIS A 135 -17.38 -5.77 -2.65
N THR A 136 -18.54 -6.24 -3.09
CA THR A 136 -19.54 -6.96 -2.27
C THR A 136 -18.93 -8.14 -1.53
N LYS A 137 -18.02 -8.87 -2.19
CA LYS A 137 -17.29 -9.99 -1.62
C LYS A 137 -16.33 -9.58 -0.50
N ALA A 138 -15.57 -8.51 -0.69
CA ALA A 138 -14.64 -8.00 0.32
C ALA A 138 -15.37 -7.39 1.53
N LEU A 139 -16.56 -6.82 1.30
CA LEU A 139 -17.45 -6.30 2.34
C LEU A 139 -18.30 -7.40 3.03
N GLY A 140 -18.22 -8.65 2.57
CA GLY A 140 -18.97 -9.77 3.15
C GLY A 140 -20.48 -9.75 2.86
N ILE A 141 -20.95 -8.93 1.92
CA ILE A 141 -22.38 -8.74 1.63
C ILE A 141 -22.89 -9.57 0.43
N ASP A 142 -22.03 -10.37 -0.20
CA ASP A 142 -22.34 -11.10 -1.44
C ASP A 142 -23.36 -12.24 -1.24
N ASP A 143 -23.23 -12.99 -0.14
CA ASP A 143 -24.04 -14.20 0.16
C ASP A 143 -25.07 -13.98 1.29
N ILE A 144 -25.55 -12.74 1.46
CA ILE A 144 -26.55 -12.46 2.51
C ILE A 144 -27.90 -13.11 2.19
N ASN A 145 -28.39 -13.96 3.10
CA ASN A 145 -29.71 -14.59 2.98
C ASN A 145 -30.67 -14.04 4.06
N ILE A 146 -31.77 -13.43 3.60
CA ILE A 146 -32.82 -12.82 4.45
C ILE A 146 -34.08 -13.74 4.50
N GLY A 147 -34.03 -14.92 3.91
CA GLY A 147 -35.16 -15.86 3.86
C GLY A 147 -35.55 -16.49 5.20
N THR A 148 -34.69 -16.38 6.22
CA THR A 148 -34.94 -16.87 7.58
C THR A 148 -34.85 -15.73 8.61
N PRO A 149 -35.58 -15.78 9.74
CA PRO A 149 -35.46 -14.78 10.81
C PRO A 149 -34.04 -14.63 11.35
N GLU A 150 -33.31 -15.74 11.51
CA GLU A 150 -31.93 -15.76 11.97
C GLU A 150 -30.98 -15.16 10.93
N GLY A 151 -31.18 -15.49 9.64
CA GLY A 151 -30.43 -14.91 8.53
C GLY A 151 -30.65 -13.40 8.41
N ALA A 152 -31.87 -12.93 8.64
CA ALA A 152 -32.19 -11.50 8.67
C ALA A 152 -31.48 -10.76 9.82
N GLN A 153 -31.38 -11.35 11.01
CA GLN A 153 -30.64 -10.76 12.13
C GLN A 153 -29.13 -10.70 11.85
N ALA A 154 -28.55 -11.76 11.29
CA ALA A 154 -27.14 -11.77 10.90
C ALA A 154 -26.85 -10.76 9.77
N ALA A 155 -27.74 -10.65 8.78
CA ALA A 155 -27.65 -9.72 7.68
C ALA A 155 -27.52 -8.26 8.15
N VAL A 156 -28.33 -7.86 9.14
CA VAL A 156 -28.29 -6.50 9.69
C VAL A 156 -26.92 -6.17 10.27
N ASN A 157 -26.30 -7.11 10.98
CA ASN A 157 -24.96 -6.90 11.55
C ASN A 157 -23.90 -6.78 10.45
N VAL A 158 -23.90 -7.69 9.48
CA VAL A 158 -22.93 -7.67 8.37
C VAL A 158 -23.06 -6.38 7.55
N ILE A 159 -24.29 -5.95 7.24
CA ILE A 159 -24.53 -4.70 6.52
C ILE A 159 -24.05 -3.49 7.34
N LYS A 160 -24.28 -3.48 8.65
CA LYS A 160 -23.82 -2.41 9.52
C LYS A 160 -22.30 -2.29 9.52
N ASP A 161 -21.61 -3.42 9.59
CA ASP A 161 -20.14 -3.46 9.55
C ASP A 161 -19.61 -2.99 8.19
N ALA A 162 -20.24 -3.41 7.09
CA ALA A 162 -19.92 -2.92 5.75
C ALA A 162 -20.12 -1.40 5.63
N ILE A 163 -21.22 -0.85 6.16
CA ILE A 163 -21.48 0.60 6.19
C ILE A 163 -20.41 1.33 7.01
N ASN A 164 -20.03 0.79 8.17
CA ASN A 164 -18.98 1.37 9.00
C ASN A 164 -17.63 1.39 8.27
N GLN A 165 -17.29 0.32 7.56
CA GLN A 165 -16.06 0.23 6.77
C GLN A 165 -16.03 1.28 5.64
N VAL A 166 -17.10 1.39 4.87
CA VAL A 166 -17.23 2.42 3.81
C VAL A 166 -17.16 3.83 4.40
N SER A 167 -17.81 4.05 5.54
CA SER A 167 -17.82 5.34 6.23
C SER A 167 -16.44 5.72 6.76
N SER A 168 -15.70 4.75 7.29
CA SER A 168 -14.32 4.94 7.74
C SER A 168 -13.42 5.39 6.58
N VAL A 169 -13.47 4.68 5.45
CA VAL A 169 -12.66 5.03 4.27
C VAL A 169 -13.07 6.39 3.70
N ARG A 170 -14.37 6.72 3.65
CA ARG A 170 -14.82 8.08 3.30
C ARG A 170 -14.29 9.14 4.24
N GLY A 171 -14.24 8.87 5.53
CA GLY A 171 -13.64 9.76 6.53
C GLY A 171 -12.15 9.99 6.26
N THR A 172 -11.39 8.93 5.98
CA THR A 172 -9.98 9.03 5.62
C THR A 172 -9.76 9.83 4.33
N LEU A 173 -10.56 9.59 3.29
CA LEU A 173 -10.49 10.36 2.04
C LEU A 173 -10.84 11.84 2.25
N GLY A 174 -11.81 12.14 3.11
CA GLY A 174 -12.15 13.51 3.50
C GLY A 174 -10.99 14.20 4.22
N ALA A 175 -10.32 13.51 5.15
CA ALA A 175 -9.14 14.03 5.83
C ALA A 175 -7.97 14.28 4.86
N ILE A 176 -7.77 13.38 3.90
CA ILE A 176 -6.79 13.54 2.82
C ILE A 176 -7.12 14.75 1.96
N SER A 177 -8.38 14.94 1.56
CA SER A 177 -8.82 16.12 0.80
C SER A 177 -8.50 17.41 1.55
N ASN A 178 -8.84 17.48 2.83
CA ASN A 178 -8.56 18.67 3.63
C ASN A 178 -7.05 18.94 3.73
N ARG A 179 -6.23 17.89 3.88
CA ARG A 179 -4.78 18.03 3.85
C ARG A 179 -4.26 18.52 2.51
N LEU A 180 -4.82 18.04 1.39
CA LEU A 180 -4.47 18.52 0.04
C LEU A 180 -4.84 20.00 -0.13
N ASP A 181 -6.01 20.42 0.32
CA ASP A 181 -6.45 21.82 0.25
C ASP A 181 -5.53 22.73 1.09
N HIS A 182 -5.18 22.32 2.31
CA HIS A 182 -4.23 23.06 3.13
C HIS A 182 -2.83 23.11 2.52
N THR A 183 -2.37 22.00 1.93
CA THR A 183 -1.06 21.95 1.27
C THR A 183 -1.04 22.84 0.04
N ALA A 184 -2.10 22.82 -0.78
CA ALA A 184 -2.24 23.68 -1.96
C ALA A 184 -2.24 25.16 -1.58
N ASN A 185 -3.00 25.54 -0.55
CA ASN A 185 -3.01 26.93 -0.05
C ASN A 185 -1.62 27.36 0.46
N ASN A 186 -0.94 26.50 1.23
CA ASN A 186 0.40 26.80 1.73
C ASN A 186 1.42 26.93 0.59
N LEU A 187 1.37 26.04 -0.40
CA LEU A 187 2.24 26.11 -1.57
C LEU A 187 1.97 27.35 -2.42
N SER A 188 0.71 27.79 -2.54
CA SER A 188 0.37 29.04 -3.22
C SER A 188 1.00 30.25 -2.54
N VAL A 189 0.92 30.32 -1.21
CA VAL A 189 1.56 31.39 -0.43
C VAL A 189 3.09 31.32 -0.53
N MET A 190 3.67 30.11 -0.51
CA MET A 190 5.11 29.95 -0.72
C MET A 190 5.54 30.36 -2.12
N ALA A 191 4.76 30.04 -3.15
CA ALA A 191 5.06 30.46 -4.53
C ALA A 191 5.05 31.98 -4.65
N GLU A 192 4.08 32.68 -4.04
CA GLU A 192 4.03 34.14 -3.98
C GLU A 192 5.26 34.72 -3.27
N ASN A 193 5.60 34.22 -2.08
CA ASN A 193 6.78 34.67 -1.34
C ASN A 193 8.10 34.42 -2.09
N ILE A 194 8.21 33.30 -2.81
CA ILE A 194 9.40 32.99 -3.62
C ILE A 194 9.46 33.91 -4.83
N GLN A 195 8.32 34.20 -5.47
CA GLN A 195 8.26 35.14 -6.59
C GLN A 195 8.63 36.57 -6.14
N ASP A 196 8.17 37.01 -4.97
CA ASP A 196 8.54 38.30 -4.38
C ASP A 196 10.02 38.35 -4.02
N ALA A 197 10.57 37.27 -3.46
CA ALA A 197 11.99 37.16 -3.19
C ALA A 197 12.83 37.13 -4.49
N GLU A 198 12.33 36.46 -5.54
CA GLU A 198 12.97 36.48 -6.87
C GLU A 198 12.93 37.90 -7.44
N SER A 199 11.79 38.60 -7.37
CA SER A 199 11.65 40.00 -7.79
C SER A 199 12.64 40.90 -7.03
N ALA A 200 12.78 40.75 -5.72
CA ALA A 200 13.74 41.53 -4.95
C ALA A 200 15.22 41.28 -5.34
N ILE A 201 15.54 40.11 -5.89
CA ILE A 201 16.91 39.74 -6.30
C ILE A 201 17.16 40.11 -7.77
N ARG A 202 16.20 39.85 -8.66
CA ARG A 202 16.35 40.04 -10.11
C ARG A 202 15.90 41.41 -10.59
N ASP A 203 14.86 41.97 -9.99
CA ASP A 203 14.32 43.24 -10.44
C ASP A 203 15.18 44.37 -9.88
N THR A 204 15.76 45.13 -10.78
CA THR A 204 16.43 46.38 -10.43
C THR A 204 15.37 47.44 -10.13
N ASP A 205 15.61 48.23 -9.07
CA ASP A 205 14.82 49.43 -8.82
C ASP A 205 15.02 50.42 -9.99
N ILE A 206 13.99 50.51 -10.84
CA ILE A 206 13.97 51.34 -12.05
C ILE A 206 14.28 52.80 -11.70
N ALA A 207 13.89 53.29 -10.52
CA ALA A 207 14.17 54.67 -10.13
C ALA A 207 15.68 54.92 -9.97
N ASN A 208 16.38 54.00 -9.28
CA ASN A 208 17.82 54.10 -9.07
C ASN A 208 18.62 53.86 -10.36
N GLU A 209 18.20 52.90 -11.19
CA GLU A 209 18.86 52.63 -12.47
C GLU A 209 18.64 53.79 -13.46
N MET A 210 17.46 54.42 -13.48
CA MET A 210 17.19 55.60 -14.31
C MET A 210 17.98 56.83 -13.86
N MET A 211 18.19 57.02 -12.55
CA MET A 211 19.08 58.08 -12.05
C MET A 211 20.53 57.83 -12.46
N SER A 212 21.01 56.59 -12.33
CA SER A 212 22.36 56.20 -12.73
C SER A 212 22.56 56.32 -14.24
N TYR A 213 21.58 55.87 -15.03
CA TYR A 213 21.56 56.03 -16.48
C TYR A 213 21.59 57.51 -16.88
N THR A 214 20.74 58.35 -16.26
CA THR A 214 20.70 59.79 -16.54
C THR A 214 22.02 60.47 -16.15
N LYS A 215 22.58 60.14 -14.97
CA LYS A 215 23.88 60.62 -14.52
C LYS A 215 24.98 60.25 -15.52
N ASN A 216 25.02 58.99 -15.95
CA ASN A 216 26.00 58.50 -16.93
C ASN A 216 25.82 59.20 -18.28
N ASN A 217 24.58 59.44 -18.74
CA ASN A 217 24.31 60.16 -19.97
C ASN A 217 24.79 61.61 -19.90
N ILE A 218 24.51 62.31 -18.80
CA ILE A 218 25.03 63.67 -18.54
C ILE A 218 26.56 63.64 -18.49
N LEU A 219 27.18 62.64 -17.86
CA LEU A 219 28.64 62.48 -17.81
C LEU A 219 29.24 62.28 -19.20
N VAL A 220 28.62 61.47 -20.06
CA VAL A 220 29.06 61.25 -21.44
C VAL A 220 28.94 62.52 -22.27
N GLN A 221 27.81 63.23 -22.19
CA GLN A 221 27.63 64.52 -22.86
C GLN A 221 28.63 65.58 -22.34
N SER A 222 28.86 65.61 -21.03
CA SER A 222 29.84 66.51 -20.40
C SER A 222 31.27 66.15 -20.77
N ALA A 223 31.61 64.86 -20.85
CA ALA A 223 32.91 64.37 -21.29
C ALA A 223 33.17 64.72 -22.76
N GLN A 224 32.16 64.61 -23.63
CA GLN A 224 32.25 65.06 -25.02
C GLN A 224 32.44 66.58 -25.13
N ALA A 225 31.68 67.37 -24.36
CA ALA A 225 31.84 68.82 -24.31
C ALA A 225 33.21 69.25 -23.75
N MET A 226 33.70 68.58 -22.70
CA MET A 226 35.04 68.80 -22.15
C MET A 226 36.14 68.36 -23.11
N LEU A 227 35.98 67.27 -23.85
CA LEU A 227 36.90 66.87 -24.91
C LEU A 227 36.95 67.91 -26.03
N ALA A 228 35.80 68.44 -26.44
CA ALA A 228 35.73 69.51 -27.43
C ALA A 228 36.44 70.78 -26.94
N GLN A 229 36.21 71.18 -25.68
CA GLN A 229 36.86 72.33 -25.07
C GLN A 229 38.38 72.12 -24.90
N ALA A 230 38.80 70.94 -24.43
CA ALA A 230 40.20 70.58 -24.26
C ALA A 230 40.95 70.50 -25.60
N ASN A 231 40.27 70.20 -26.70
CA ASN A 231 40.86 70.26 -28.05
C ASN A 231 40.96 71.70 -28.61
N GLN A 232 40.13 72.64 -28.14
CA GLN A 232 40.22 74.05 -28.55
C GLN A 232 41.32 74.83 -27.81
N VAL A 233 41.62 74.49 -26.55
CA VAL A 233 42.66 75.17 -25.76
C VAL A 233 44.05 75.12 -26.44
N PRO A 234 44.55 73.97 -26.95
CA PRO A 234 45.81 73.91 -27.68
C PRO A 234 45.83 74.75 -28.97
N GLN A 235 44.69 74.86 -29.67
CA GLN A 235 44.58 75.65 -30.89
C GLN A 235 44.67 77.16 -30.60
N GLY A 236 44.12 77.61 -29.47
CA GLY A 236 44.26 78.99 -29.00
C GLY A 236 45.69 79.34 -28.60
N VAL A 237 46.43 78.39 -28.01
CA VAL A 237 47.86 78.60 -27.66
C VAL A 237 48.74 78.65 -28.92
N LEU A 238 48.42 77.89 -29.97
CA LEU A 238 49.13 77.99 -31.25
C LEU A 238 48.95 79.33 -31.98
N GLN A 239 47.87 80.07 -31.69
CA GLN A 239 47.67 81.44 -32.20
C GLN A 239 48.48 82.48 -31.42
N LEU A 240 48.85 82.21 -30.16
CA LEU A 240 49.67 83.10 -29.34
C LEU A 240 51.18 82.89 -29.54
N LEU A 241 51.58 81.79 -30.17
CA LEU A 241 52.97 81.46 -30.50
C LEU A 241 53.35 81.78 -31.96
N GLN A 242 52.46 82.44 -32.71
CA GLN A 242 52.70 82.95 -34.07
C GLN A 242 52.86 84.46 -34.09
#